data_AF-A0A7S1RJ89-F1
#
_entry.id   AF-A0A7S1RJ89-F1
#
_cell.length_a   1.000
_cell.length_b   1.000
_cell.length_c   1.000
_cell.angle_alpha   90.00
_cell.angle_beta   90.00
_cell.angle_gamma   90.00
#
_symmetry.space_group_name_H-M   'P 1'
#
loop_
_entity.id
_entity.type
_entity.pdbx_description
1 polymer ?
#
loop_
_entity_poly.entity_id
_entity_poly.type
_entity_poly.pdbx_seq_one_letter_code
_entity_poly.pdbx_strand_id
1 'polypeptide(L)'
;SRVMERCALDPKEQRRQQLKVAMVARDREDIEPLRVALEAAREVGLGHEDVEPAEDLVRKLEAEAAPLTFLDVAPEDAERLQAAETREQAVAILMQCFHLSADQGVQAQILAEFHYHNFAFCRQHGFCCEKTSTFLSIMKRVHTKSIVEDKLSVEQARTLFERLLVLHSQQLPPFRVGAFTQEEAQLLRDYAERSFFRVYALHLFSSERTEDLAVDLREAPPIPRVPDLAPLHASFEVDRQEAEQMTAQQGQAAAKAGAGQRRKPSVQLGESASSASFEKPAPAEGGPQAVKADVHKAVEEA
;
A
#
# COMPACT_ATOMS: atom_id res chain seq x y z
N SER A 1 22.69 45.57 47.09
CA SER A 1 21.92 45.68 45.85
C SER A 1 22.66 45.03 44.67
N ARG A 2 22.64 43.70 44.59
CA ARG A 2 23.20 42.94 43.46
C ARG A 2 22.22 41.82 43.09
N VAL A 3 21.10 42.20 42.50
CA VAL A 3 20.22 41.30 41.73
C VAL A 3 19.52 42.21 40.73
N MET A 4 19.45 41.79 39.47
CA MET A 4 18.89 42.48 38.29
C MET A 4 19.88 43.16 37.34
N GLU A 5 21.01 42.53 37.04
CA GLU A 5 21.52 42.56 35.66
C GLU A 5 20.71 41.52 34.88
N ARG A 6 19.55 41.94 34.35
CA ARG A 6 18.90 41.17 33.29
C ARG A 6 19.76 41.38 32.05
N CYS A 7 20.48 40.34 31.63
CA CYS A 7 21.14 40.30 30.34
C CYS A 7 20.11 40.67 29.26
N ALA A 8 20.16 41.91 28.77
CA ALA A 8 19.54 42.24 27.51
C ALA A 8 20.34 41.49 26.45
N LEU A 9 19.78 40.37 25.95
CA LEU A 9 20.34 39.66 24.81
C LEU A 9 20.61 40.67 23.68
N ASP A 10 21.73 40.52 22.99
CA ASP A 10 22.04 41.30 21.79
C ASP A 10 20.80 41.26 20.86
N PRO A 11 20.30 42.39 20.32
CA PRO A 11 19.18 42.39 19.40
C PRO A 11 19.34 41.37 18.27
N LYS A 12 20.57 41.09 17.80
CA LYS A 12 20.86 40.04 16.82
C LYS A 12 20.58 38.64 17.34
N GLU A 13 21.00 38.34 18.56
CA GLU A 13 20.80 37.04 19.19
C GLU A 13 19.32 36.78 19.50
N GLN A 14 18.59 37.83 19.89
CA GLN A 14 17.14 37.76 20.08
C GLN A 14 16.41 37.46 18.76
N ARG A 15 16.79 38.11 17.64
CA ARG A 15 16.20 37.81 16.31
C ARG A 15 16.56 36.42 15.81
N ARG A 16 17.80 35.96 16.03
CA ARG A 16 18.21 34.59 15.70
C ARG A 16 17.37 33.56 16.47
N GLN A 17 17.11 33.80 17.76
CA GLN A 17 16.26 32.90 18.56
C GLN A 17 14.80 32.92 18.08
N GLN A 18 14.26 34.10 17.74
CA GLN A 18 12.91 34.22 17.16
C GLN A 18 12.78 33.46 15.83
N LEU A 19 13.77 33.59 14.94
CA LEU A 19 13.80 32.87 13.67
C LEU A 19 13.83 31.36 13.88
N LYS A 20 14.68 30.86 14.79
CA LYS A 20 14.73 29.44 15.16
C LYS A 20 13.39 28.93 15.70
N VAL A 21 12.73 29.68 16.57
CA VAL A 21 11.41 29.32 17.10
C VAL A 21 10.37 29.27 15.98
N ALA A 22 10.38 30.24 15.07
CA ALA A 22 9.48 30.26 13.92
C ALA A 22 9.71 29.09 12.96
N MET A 23 10.98 28.68 12.74
CA MET A 23 11.33 27.50 11.93
C MET A 23 10.86 26.18 12.56
N VAL A 24 10.87 26.08 13.90
CA VAL A 24 10.42 24.88 14.62
C VAL A 24 8.89 24.80 14.69
N ALA A 25 8.19 25.92 14.63
CA ALA A 25 6.71 25.99 14.60
C ALA A 25 6.08 25.49 13.28
N ARG A 26 6.82 24.66 12.51
CA ARG A 26 6.55 24.05 11.21
C ARG A 26 5.14 23.47 11.01
N ASP A 27 4.41 23.25 12.09
CA ASP A 27 3.08 22.65 12.10
C ASP A 27 1.93 23.67 12.14
N ARG A 28 2.24 24.98 12.22
CA ARG A 28 1.21 26.00 12.16
C ARG A 28 0.94 26.32 10.71
N GLU A 29 -0.30 26.12 10.31
CA GLU A 29 -0.87 26.33 8.98
C GLU A 29 -0.50 27.69 8.36
N ASP A 30 0.00 28.64 9.16
CA ASP A 30 0.39 29.99 8.77
C ASP A 30 1.91 30.12 8.52
N ILE A 31 2.27 30.43 7.27
CA ILE A 31 3.66 30.73 6.82
C ILE A 31 4.08 32.15 7.27
N GLU A 32 3.11 33.02 7.57
CA GLU A 32 3.33 34.44 7.90
C GLU A 32 4.24 34.71 9.11
N PRO A 33 4.16 33.98 10.25
CA PRO A 33 5.07 34.18 11.37
C PRO A 33 6.54 33.94 10.99
N LEU A 34 6.81 33.01 10.08
CA LEU A 34 8.16 32.74 9.58
C LEU A 34 8.64 33.85 8.65
N ARG A 35 7.76 34.39 7.79
CA ARG A 35 8.07 35.56 6.93
C ARG A 35 8.39 36.80 7.75
N VAL A 36 7.56 37.12 8.75
CA VAL A 36 7.78 38.26 9.64
C VAL A 36 9.09 38.11 10.42
N ALA A 37 9.40 36.90 10.90
CA ALA A 37 10.67 36.63 11.57
C ALA A 37 11.88 36.79 10.63
N LEU A 38 11.73 36.39 9.37
CA LEU A 38 12.77 36.50 8.33
C LEU A 38 13.03 37.97 7.95
N GLU A 39 11.97 38.75 7.73
CA GLU A 39 12.07 40.19 7.44
C GLU A 39 12.73 40.92 8.62
N ALA A 40 12.29 40.64 9.85
CA ALA A 40 12.90 41.21 11.05
C ALA A 40 14.36 40.79 11.27
N ALA A 41 14.76 39.59 10.82
CA ALA A 41 16.16 39.15 10.85
C ALA A 41 17.03 39.90 9.82
N ARG A 42 16.48 40.16 8.63
CA ARG A 42 17.14 40.95 7.57
C ARG A 42 17.32 42.41 7.98
N GLU A 43 16.33 43.01 8.65
CA GLU A 43 16.42 44.39 9.17
C GLU A 43 17.57 44.60 10.16
N VAL A 44 17.89 43.59 10.97
CA VAL A 44 18.99 43.64 11.96
C VAL A 44 20.33 43.22 11.33
N GLY A 45 20.34 42.84 10.06
CA GLY A 45 21.54 42.45 9.31
C GLY A 45 22.14 41.14 9.81
N LEU A 46 21.30 40.13 10.09
CA LEU A 46 21.78 38.75 10.25
C LEU A 46 22.48 38.29 8.94
N GLY A 47 23.53 37.50 9.09
CA GLY A 47 24.29 36.99 7.95
C GLY A 47 23.48 36.02 7.10
N HIS A 48 23.84 35.87 5.82
CA HIS A 48 23.18 34.97 4.88
C HIS A 48 23.07 33.54 5.42
N GLU A 49 24.11 33.04 6.11
CA GLU A 49 24.17 31.70 6.69
C GLU A 49 23.06 31.42 7.73
N ASP A 50 22.57 32.46 8.42
CA ASP A 50 21.51 32.31 9.42
C ASP A 50 20.11 32.36 8.80
N VAL A 51 19.98 33.03 7.65
CA VAL A 51 18.70 33.33 7.02
C VAL A 51 18.37 32.32 5.91
N GLU A 52 19.37 31.81 5.20
CA GLU A 52 19.23 30.83 4.11
C GLU A 52 18.37 29.60 4.50
N PRO A 53 18.59 28.93 5.66
CA PRO A 53 17.77 27.78 6.03
C PRO A 53 16.29 28.13 6.24
N ALA A 54 16.01 29.36 6.68
CA ALA A 54 14.65 29.86 6.85
C ALA A 54 14.03 30.25 5.49
N GLU A 55 14.82 30.81 4.56
CA GLU A 55 14.36 31.11 3.19
C GLU A 55 13.98 29.84 2.42
N ASP A 56 14.83 28.82 2.48
CA ASP A 56 14.54 27.54 1.83
C ASP A 56 13.32 26.85 2.44
N LEU A 57 13.15 26.98 3.75
CA LEU A 57 11.96 26.48 4.44
C LEU A 57 10.70 27.23 3.99
N VAL A 58 10.74 28.56 3.90
CA VAL A 58 9.61 29.36 3.39
C VAL A 58 9.27 28.94 1.97
N ARG A 59 10.26 28.87 1.07
CA ARG A 59 10.06 28.42 -0.32
C ARG A 59 9.42 27.04 -0.40
N LYS A 60 9.89 26.11 0.44
CA LYS A 60 9.35 24.75 0.49
C LYS A 60 7.89 24.75 0.97
N LEU A 61 7.59 25.49 2.03
CA LEU A 61 6.23 25.58 2.59
C LEU A 61 5.27 26.29 1.62
N GLU A 62 5.73 27.32 0.92
CA GLU A 62 4.95 28.00 -0.13
C GLU A 62 4.66 27.07 -1.29
N ALA A 63 5.63 26.27 -1.73
CA ALA A 63 5.41 25.26 -2.77
C ALA A 63 4.44 24.16 -2.33
N GLU A 64 4.40 23.81 -1.04
CA GLU A 64 3.43 22.87 -0.47
C GLU A 64 2.02 23.47 -0.32
N ALA A 65 1.93 24.77 -0.05
CA ALA A 65 0.68 25.50 0.18
C ALA A 65 0.15 26.23 -1.07
N ALA A 66 0.82 26.09 -2.21
CA ALA A 66 0.40 26.72 -3.46
C ALA A 66 -1.02 26.28 -3.86
N PRO A 67 -1.85 27.21 -4.37
CA PRO A 67 -3.22 26.89 -4.76
C PRO A 67 -3.22 25.87 -5.89
N LEU A 68 -3.98 24.79 -5.71
CA LEU A 68 -4.14 23.70 -6.67
C LEU A 68 -5.26 23.99 -7.70
N THR A 69 -5.94 25.12 -7.57
CA THR A 69 -6.99 25.57 -8.47
C THR A 69 -6.45 25.78 -9.88
N PHE A 70 -7.01 25.09 -10.89
CA PHE A 70 -6.57 25.15 -12.29
C PHE A 70 -5.11 24.74 -12.55
N LEU A 71 -4.48 24.02 -11.62
CA LEU A 71 -3.09 23.59 -11.78
C LEU A 71 -2.95 22.48 -12.83
N ASP A 72 -3.77 21.43 -12.72
CA ASP A 72 -3.69 20.27 -13.61
C ASP A 72 -4.76 20.27 -14.70
N VAL A 73 -5.91 20.87 -14.42
CA VAL A 73 -7.01 20.99 -15.38
C VAL A 73 -7.25 22.48 -15.62
N ALA A 74 -6.83 22.97 -16.78
CA ALA A 74 -6.99 24.36 -17.17
C ALA A 74 -8.49 24.75 -17.24
N PRO A 75 -8.85 26.04 -17.17
CA PRO A 75 -10.25 26.47 -17.23
C PRO A 75 -10.97 25.97 -18.50
N GLU A 76 -10.29 26.03 -19.64
CA GLU A 76 -10.79 25.55 -20.93
C GLU A 76 -11.08 24.05 -20.90
N ASP A 77 -10.19 23.26 -20.32
CA ASP A 77 -10.36 21.82 -20.20
C ASP A 77 -11.44 21.44 -19.17
N ALA A 78 -11.57 22.21 -18.09
CA ALA A 78 -12.63 22.02 -17.11
C ALA A 78 -14.02 22.30 -17.74
N GLU A 79 -14.13 23.32 -18.58
CA GLU A 79 -15.35 23.59 -19.36
C GLU A 79 -15.64 22.47 -20.37
N ARG A 80 -14.61 21.99 -21.10
CA ARG A 80 -14.73 20.83 -21.99
C ARG A 80 -15.17 19.57 -21.24
N LEU A 81 -14.68 19.35 -20.03
CA LEU A 81 -15.09 18.23 -19.17
C LEU A 81 -16.55 18.33 -18.77
N GLN A 82 -17.02 19.52 -18.37
CA GLN A 82 -18.43 19.72 -18.02
C GLN A 82 -19.35 19.54 -19.23
N ALA A 83 -18.90 19.91 -20.42
CA ALA A 83 -19.62 19.72 -21.68
C ALA A 83 -19.57 18.27 -22.21
N ALA A 84 -18.75 17.38 -21.62
CA ALA A 84 -18.62 16.01 -22.10
C ALA A 84 -19.90 15.20 -21.87
N GLU A 85 -20.50 14.72 -22.95
CA GLU A 85 -21.74 13.94 -22.93
C GLU A 85 -21.49 12.48 -22.56
N THR A 86 -20.35 11.93 -23.00
CA THR A 86 -20.00 10.52 -22.76
C THR A 86 -18.82 10.36 -21.82
N ARG A 87 -18.74 9.18 -21.20
CA ARG A 87 -17.62 8.81 -20.32
C ARG A 87 -16.30 8.81 -21.09
N GLU A 88 -16.30 8.29 -22.30
CA GLU A 88 -15.11 8.14 -23.13
C GLU A 88 -14.52 9.50 -23.49
N GLN A 89 -15.37 10.49 -23.77
CA GLN A 89 -14.94 11.87 -24.01
C GLN A 89 -14.30 12.49 -22.75
N ALA A 90 -14.93 12.34 -21.59
CA ALA A 90 -14.40 12.85 -20.33
C ALA A 90 -13.04 12.22 -19.98
N VAL A 91 -12.93 10.88 -20.11
CA VAL A 91 -11.67 10.15 -19.89
C VAL A 91 -10.58 10.63 -20.84
N ALA A 92 -10.89 10.84 -22.12
CA ALA A 92 -9.91 11.33 -23.10
C ALA A 92 -9.37 12.73 -22.74
N ILE A 93 -10.23 13.64 -22.25
CA ILE A 93 -9.80 14.96 -21.79
C ILE A 93 -8.94 14.83 -20.53
N LEU A 94 -9.33 14.01 -19.56
CA LEU A 94 -8.54 13.78 -18.34
C LEU A 94 -7.16 13.19 -18.67
N MET A 95 -7.08 12.25 -19.62
CA MET A 95 -5.79 11.72 -20.07
C MET A 95 -4.88 12.82 -20.64
N GLN A 96 -5.44 13.78 -21.38
CA GLN A 96 -4.69 14.94 -21.89
C GLN A 96 -4.20 15.83 -20.74
N CYS A 97 -5.10 16.22 -19.81
CA CYS A 97 -4.75 17.10 -18.68
C CYS A 97 -3.65 16.49 -17.79
N PHE A 98 -3.74 15.19 -17.51
CA PHE A 98 -2.79 14.49 -16.64
C PHE A 98 -1.57 13.93 -17.40
N HIS A 99 -1.45 14.19 -18.71
CA HIS A 99 -0.35 13.70 -19.56
C HIS A 99 -0.19 12.17 -19.50
N LEU A 100 -1.33 11.47 -19.47
CA LEU A 100 -1.43 10.01 -19.44
C LEU A 100 -1.56 9.48 -20.88
N SER A 101 -0.68 8.56 -21.25
CA SER A 101 -0.74 7.89 -22.56
C SER A 101 -1.22 6.46 -22.40
N ALA A 102 -2.01 5.97 -23.36
CA ALA A 102 -2.44 4.56 -23.37
C ALA A 102 -1.24 3.58 -23.43
N ASP A 103 -0.13 4.03 -24.02
CA ASP A 103 1.12 3.27 -24.12
C ASP A 103 1.85 3.10 -22.78
N GLN A 104 1.46 3.85 -21.75
CA GLN A 104 1.97 3.68 -20.38
C GLN A 104 1.35 2.44 -19.68
N GLY A 105 0.50 1.69 -20.38
CA GLY A 105 -0.07 0.43 -19.92
C GLY A 105 -1.28 0.60 -19.01
N VAL A 106 -1.60 -0.46 -18.26
CA VAL A 106 -2.82 -0.57 -17.45
C VAL A 106 -2.88 0.49 -16.34
N GLN A 107 -1.72 0.92 -15.83
CA GLN A 107 -1.63 1.94 -14.77
C GLN A 107 -2.25 3.28 -15.19
N ALA A 108 -1.96 3.74 -16.42
CA ALA A 108 -2.50 5.00 -16.93
C ALA A 108 -4.02 4.93 -17.12
N GLN A 109 -4.56 3.76 -17.50
CA GLN A 109 -6.00 3.55 -17.62
C GLN A 109 -6.69 3.56 -16.25
N ILE A 110 -6.10 2.88 -15.25
CA ILE A 110 -6.61 2.89 -13.86
C ILE A 110 -6.62 4.32 -13.31
N LEU A 111 -5.56 5.09 -13.56
CA LEU A 111 -5.45 6.47 -13.09
C LEU A 111 -6.45 7.40 -13.79
N ALA A 112 -6.63 7.25 -15.10
CA ALA A 112 -7.63 8.02 -15.85
C ALA A 112 -9.06 7.71 -15.37
N GLU A 113 -9.36 6.44 -15.11
CA GLU A 113 -10.66 6.02 -14.56
C GLU A 113 -10.88 6.55 -13.15
N PHE A 114 -9.84 6.53 -12.31
CA PHE A 114 -9.86 7.13 -10.99
C PHE A 114 -10.23 8.62 -11.05
N HIS A 115 -9.58 9.39 -11.92
CA HIS A 115 -9.91 10.80 -12.11
C HIS A 115 -11.31 11.01 -12.72
N TYR A 116 -11.77 10.10 -13.59
CA TYR A 116 -13.13 10.14 -14.11
C TYR A 116 -14.18 9.99 -13.01
N HIS A 117 -13.99 9.07 -12.07
CA HIS A 117 -14.91 8.92 -10.94
C HIS A 117 -14.93 10.14 -10.03
N ASN A 118 -13.78 10.76 -9.78
CA ASN A 118 -13.69 12.02 -9.04
C ASN A 118 -14.46 13.14 -9.75
N PHE A 119 -14.29 13.26 -11.07
CA PHE A 119 -15.02 14.22 -11.90
C PHE A 119 -16.53 13.96 -11.89
N ALA A 120 -16.95 12.71 -12.09
CA ALA A 120 -18.35 12.32 -12.11
C ALA A 120 -19.05 12.66 -10.80
N PHE A 121 -18.35 12.49 -9.67
CA PHE A 121 -18.82 12.90 -8.35
C PHE A 121 -19.03 14.42 -8.26
N CYS A 122 -18.02 15.23 -8.66
CA CYS A 122 -18.16 16.68 -8.69
C CYS A 122 -19.34 17.14 -9.57
N ARG A 123 -19.52 16.51 -10.73
CA ARG A 123 -20.64 16.80 -11.64
C ARG A 123 -21.99 16.45 -11.03
N GLN A 124 -22.10 15.30 -10.36
CA GLN A 124 -23.33 14.87 -9.69
C GLN A 124 -23.75 15.83 -8.57
N HIS A 125 -22.79 16.46 -7.90
CA HIS A 125 -23.02 17.43 -6.83
C HIS A 125 -23.07 18.89 -7.31
N GLY A 126 -23.04 19.14 -8.62
CA GLY A 126 -23.20 20.49 -9.19
C GLY A 126 -22.00 21.42 -8.94
N PHE A 127 -20.80 20.88 -8.78
CA PHE A 127 -19.60 21.69 -8.56
C PHE A 127 -19.21 22.48 -9.81
N CYS A 128 -18.79 23.73 -9.62
CA CYS A 128 -18.30 24.57 -10.71
C CYS A 128 -16.92 24.11 -11.22
N CYS A 129 -16.48 24.63 -12.37
CA CYS A 129 -15.20 24.29 -12.99
C CYS A 129 -14.01 24.48 -12.02
N GLU A 130 -14.05 25.55 -11.22
CA GLU A 130 -13.02 25.84 -10.22
C GLU A 130 -12.93 24.73 -9.17
N LYS A 131 -14.05 24.39 -8.52
CA LYS A 131 -14.13 23.33 -7.51
C LYS A 131 -13.71 21.97 -8.05
N THR A 132 -14.20 21.64 -9.25
CA THR A 132 -13.87 20.39 -9.94
C THR A 132 -12.38 20.29 -10.22
N SER A 133 -11.78 21.35 -10.79
CA SER A 133 -10.35 21.39 -11.07
C SER A 133 -9.53 21.25 -9.79
N THR A 134 -9.86 22.00 -8.73
CA THR A 134 -9.18 21.91 -7.44
C THR A 134 -9.26 20.50 -6.84
N PHE A 135 -10.44 19.88 -6.85
CA PHE A 135 -10.59 18.53 -6.28
C PHE A 135 -9.78 17.50 -7.06
N LEU A 136 -9.82 17.55 -8.39
CA LEU A 136 -9.04 16.66 -9.25
C LEU A 136 -7.53 16.82 -8.99
N SER A 137 -7.04 18.04 -8.82
CA SER A 137 -5.64 18.33 -8.48
C SER A 137 -5.27 17.87 -7.06
N ILE A 138 -6.15 18.02 -6.07
CA ILE A 138 -5.94 17.46 -4.72
C ILE A 138 -5.77 15.95 -4.80
N MET A 139 -6.70 15.25 -5.47
CA MET A 139 -6.64 13.79 -5.59
C MET A 139 -5.42 13.31 -6.36
N LYS A 140 -4.99 14.05 -7.41
CA LYS A 140 -3.74 13.78 -8.12
C LYS A 140 -2.55 13.90 -7.16
N ARG A 141 -2.45 15.01 -6.42
CA ARG A 141 -1.35 15.25 -5.48
C ARG A 141 -1.27 14.16 -4.42
N VAL A 142 -2.42 13.78 -3.84
CA VAL A 142 -2.49 12.70 -2.85
C VAL A 142 -2.00 11.40 -3.48
N HIS A 143 -2.54 11.00 -4.64
CA HIS A 143 -2.14 9.77 -5.33
C HIS A 143 -0.64 9.75 -5.65
N THR A 144 -0.11 10.81 -6.26
CA THR A 144 1.32 10.89 -6.63
C THR A 144 2.22 10.82 -5.40
N LYS A 145 1.93 11.58 -4.35
CA LYS A 145 2.71 11.55 -3.12
C LYS A 145 2.62 10.20 -2.40
N SER A 146 1.41 9.66 -2.27
CA SER A 146 1.17 8.51 -1.44
C SER A 146 1.54 7.19 -2.11
N ILE A 147 1.37 7.08 -3.42
CA ILE A 147 1.57 5.83 -4.17
C ILE A 147 2.91 5.85 -4.94
N VAL A 148 3.23 6.96 -5.62
CA VAL A 148 4.35 7.01 -6.57
C VAL A 148 5.67 7.42 -5.89
N GLU A 149 5.64 8.48 -5.09
CA GLU A 149 6.86 9.07 -4.52
C GLU A 149 7.25 8.44 -3.18
N ASP A 150 6.40 8.62 -2.15
CA ASP A 150 6.80 8.38 -0.75
C ASP A 150 6.29 7.05 -0.18
N LYS A 151 5.44 6.32 -0.93
CA LYS A 151 4.80 5.05 -0.52
C LYS A 151 4.21 5.12 0.90
N LEU A 152 3.42 6.17 1.14
CA LEU A 152 2.87 6.50 2.44
C LEU A 152 1.90 5.43 2.94
N SER A 153 1.80 5.30 4.27
CA SER A 153 0.71 4.53 4.88
C SER A 153 -0.65 5.18 4.59
N VAL A 154 -1.73 4.40 4.71
CA VAL A 154 -3.10 4.91 4.50
C VAL A 154 -3.39 6.10 5.42
N GLU A 155 -2.94 6.04 6.68
CA GLU A 155 -3.14 7.10 7.68
C GLU A 155 -2.41 8.39 7.31
N GLN A 156 -1.18 8.27 6.79
CA GLN A 156 -0.41 9.41 6.30
C GLN A 156 -1.04 10.02 5.04
N ALA A 157 -1.52 9.18 4.12
CA ALA A 157 -2.22 9.63 2.91
C ALA A 157 -3.54 10.35 3.26
N ARG A 158 -4.29 9.84 4.25
CA ARG A 158 -5.46 10.52 4.81
C ARG A 158 -5.09 11.88 5.38
N THR A 159 -4.08 11.94 6.24
CA THR A 159 -3.61 13.19 6.85
C THR A 159 -3.21 14.21 5.78
N LEU A 160 -2.57 13.78 4.70
CA LEU A 160 -2.22 14.65 3.57
C LEU A 160 -3.46 15.16 2.84
N PHE A 161 -4.40 14.28 2.50
CA PHE A 161 -5.66 14.67 1.86
C PHE A 161 -6.42 15.70 2.72
N GLU A 162 -6.47 15.45 4.03
CA GLU A 162 -7.14 16.33 4.98
C GLU A 162 -6.51 17.72 5.05
N ARG A 163 -5.18 17.77 5.14
CA ARG A 163 -4.44 19.03 5.12
C ARG A 163 -4.73 19.81 3.83
N LEU A 164 -4.68 19.15 2.67
CA LEU A 164 -4.95 19.78 1.38
C LEU A 164 -6.40 20.29 1.27
N LEU A 165 -7.37 19.51 1.77
CA LEU A 165 -8.77 19.88 1.73
C LEU A 165 -9.06 21.11 2.61
N VAL A 166 -8.49 21.15 3.82
CA VAL A 166 -8.61 22.32 4.72
C VAL A 166 -7.99 23.56 4.09
N LEU A 167 -6.80 23.44 3.50
CA LEU A 167 -6.11 24.55 2.82
C LEU A 167 -6.96 25.18 1.70
N HIS A 168 -7.72 24.37 0.97
CA HIS A 168 -8.58 24.83 -0.14
C HIS A 168 -10.03 25.12 0.28
N SER A 169 -10.35 24.99 1.56
CA SER A 169 -11.67 25.38 2.12
C SER A 169 -11.62 26.73 2.84
N GLN A 170 -10.43 27.16 3.27
CA GLN A 170 -10.24 28.43 3.95
C GLN A 170 -9.82 29.52 2.96
N GLN A 171 -10.50 30.66 2.99
CA GLN A 171 -10.09 31.82 2.21
C GLN A 171 -9.09 32.67 3.02
N LEU A 172 -7.80 32.54 2.71
CA LEU A 172 -6.74 33.41 3.21
C LEU A 172 -5.85 33.87 2.05
N PRO A 173 -6.08 35.08 1.52
CA PRO A 173 -5.14 35.70 0.59
C PRO A 173 -3.75 35.81 1.25
N PRO A 174 -2.63 35.57 0.52
CA PRO A 174 -2.51 35.35 -0.92
C PRO A 174 -2.43 33.87 -1.37
N PHE A 175 -2.34 32.91 -0.46
CA PHE A 175 -2.01 31.51 -0.80
C PHE A 175 -3.20 30.55 -0.76
N ARG A 176 -4.25 30.86 0.02
CA ARG A 176 -5.40 29.96 0.20
C ARG A 176 -6.61 30.47 -0.57
N VAL A 177 -7.00 29.69 -1.58
CA VAL A 177 -8.24 29.88 -2.33
C VAL A 177 -9.31 29.04 -1.66
N GLY A 178 -10.31 29.69 -1.06
CA GLY A 178 -11.46 29.04 -0.44
C GLY A 178 -12.43 28.51 -1.50
N ALA A 179 -12.03 27.45 -2.21
CA ALA A 179 -12.82 26.84 -3.27
C ALA A 179 -14.04 26.10 -2.72
N PHE A 180 -13.91 25.47 -1.54
CA PHE A 180 -14.97 24.64 -0.95
C PHE A 180 -15.60 25.29 0.28
N THR A 181 -16.90 25.12 0.43
CA THR A 181 -17.59 25.39 1.70
C THR A 181 -17.32 24.25 2.70
N GLN A 182 -17.63 24.48 3.98
CA GLN A 182 -17.47 23.44 5.01
C GLN A 182 -18.30 22.18 4.71
N GLU A 183 -19.52 22.36 4.18
CA GLU A 183 -20.41 21.26 3.81
C GLU A 183 -19.85 20.46 2.63
N GLU A 184 -19.34 21.16 1.61
CA GLU A 184 -18.72 20.53 0.45
C GLU A 184 -17.43 19.78 0.84
N ALA A 185 -16.64 20.33 1.75
CA ALA A 185 -15.45 19.67 2.27
C ALA A 185 -15.81 18.37 3.03
N GLN A 186 -16.85 18.37 3.85
CA GLN A 186 -17.31 17.13 4.49
C GLN A 186 -17.78 16.09 3.47
N LEU A 187 -18.50 16.53 2.45
CA LEU A 187 -18.98 15.67 1.37
C LEU A 187 -17.84 15.04 0.56
N LEU A 188 -16.78 15.80 0.25
CA LEU A 188 -15.58 15.29 -0.41
C LEU A 188 -14.81 14.29 0.47
N ARG A 189 -14.75 14.53 1.77
CA ARG A 189 -14.11 13.64 2.73
C ARG A 189 -14.79 12.28 2.81
N ASP A 190 -16.12 12.30 2.98
CA ASP A 190 -16.93 11.08 3.00
C ASP A 190 -16.79 10.29 1.69
N TYR A 191 -16.73 10.99 0.57
CA TYR A 191 -16.51 10.37 -0.73
C TYR A 191 -15.12 9.73 -0.82
N ALA A 192 -14.05 10.44 -0.46
CA ALA A 192 -12.68 9.94 -0.54
C ALA A 192 -12.46 8.69 0.34
N GLU A 193 -13.09 8.65 1.53
CA GLU A 193 -13.07 7.47 2.41
C GLU A 193 -13.74 6.25 1.78
N ARG A 194 -14.86 6.45 1.08
CA ARG A 194 -15.63 5.37 0.43
C ARG A 194 -15.07 4.94 -0.92
N SER A 195 -14.31 5.81 -1.58
CA SER A 195 -13.69 5.57 -2.89
C SER A 195 -12.22 5.20 -2.72
N PHE A 196 -11.32 6.20 -2.75
CA PHE A 196 -9.88 6.06 -2.81
C PHE A 196 -9.30 5.28 -1.63
N PHE A 197 -9.61 5.68 -0.39
CA PHE A 197 -8.98 5.06 0.79
C PHE A 197 -9.48 3.64 1.03
N ARG A 198 -10.71 3.31 0.62
CA ARG A 198 -11.24 1.95 0.70
C ARG A 198 -10.45 0.98 -0.19
N VAL A 199 -10.00 1.42 -1.35
CA VAL A 199 -9.24 0.59 -2.32
C VAL A 199 -7.76 0.97 -2.38
N TYR A 200 -7.22 1.61 -1.34
CA TYR A 200 -5.84 2.11 -1.31
C TYR A 200 -4.79 1.01 -1.56
N ALA A 201 -5.00 -0.18 -0.98
CA ALA A 201 -4.12 -1.32 -1.18
C ALA A 201 -4.05 -1.77 -2.64
N LEU A 202 -5.15 -1.65 -3.39
CA LEU A 202 -5.18 -1.95 -4.82
C LEU A 202 -4.36 -0.92 -5.62
N HIS A 203 -4.44 0.37 -5.26
CA HIS A 203 -3.63 1.41 -5.90
C HIS A 203 -2.12 1.19 -5.67
N LEU A 204 -1.73 0.81 -4.45
CA LEU A 204 -0.33 0.42 -4.15
C LEU A 204 0.11 -0.75 -5.03
N PHE A 205 -0.66 -1.84 -5.03
CA PHE A 205 -0.33 -3.03 -5.82
C PHE A 205 -0.25 -2.74 -7.32
N SER A 206 -1.18 -1.93 -7.85
CA SER A 206 -1.18 -1.57 -9.28
C SER A 206 0.04 -0.76 -9.69
N SER A 207 0.66 -0.03 -8.77
CA SER A 207 1.79 0.86 -9.01
C SER A 207 3.14 0.19 -8.78
N GLU A 208 3.16 -0.91 -8.02
CA GLU A 208 4.33 -1.76 -7.89
C GLU A 208 4.64 -2.45 -9.22
N ARG A 209 5.90 -2.37 -9.66
CA ARG A 209 6.35 -3.15 -10.81
C ARG A 209 6.33 -4.62 -10.41
N THR A 210 5.51 -5.42 -11.07
CA THR A 210 5.58 -6.88 -10.96
C THR A 210 6.89 -7.34 -11.61
N GLU A 211 7.83 -7.79 -10.80
CA GLU A 211 9.02 -8.49 -11.29
C GLU A 211 8.71 -10.00 -11.29
N ASP A 212 8.60 -10.58 -12.49
CA ASP A 212 8.45 -12.02 -12.65
C ASP A 212 9.78 -12.70 -12.32
N LEU A 213 9.89 -13.24 -11.10
CA LEU A 213 11.04 -14.03 -10.69
C LEU A 213 10.95 -15.45 -11.29
N ALA A 214 11.65 -15.69 -12.40
CA ALA A 214 11.84 -17.03 -12.93
C ALA A 214 12.94 -17.76 -12.13
N VAL A 215 12.55 -18.75 -11.33
CA VAL A 215 13.48 -19.60 -10.57
C VAL A 215 13.73 -20.89 -11.34
N ASP A 216 14.88 -20.99 -12.00
CA ASP A 216 15.36 -22.24 -12.57
C ASP A 216 16.07 -23.07 -11.49
N LEU A 217 15.43 -24.15 -11.04
CA LEU A 217 16.12 -25.16 -10.23
C LEU A 217 17.05 -25.99 -11.12
N ARG A 218 18.37 -25.79 -10.95
CA ARG A 218 19.37 -26.71 -11.48
C ARG A 218 19.53 -27.89 -10.53
N GLU A 219 18.95 -29.03 -10.92
CA GLU A 219 19.23 -30.30 -10.26
C GLU A 219 20.70 -30.67 -10.47
N ALA A 220 21.51 -30.61 -9.40
CA ALA A 220 22.79 -31.29 -9.38
C ALA A 220 22.52 -32.81 -9.36
N PRO A 221 23.22 -33.63 -10.16
CA PRO A 221 22.94 -35.06 -10.21
C PRO A 221 23.10 -35.68 -8.82
N PRO A 222 22.07 -36.36 -8.29
CA PRO A 222 22.18 -37.05 -7.02
C PRO A 222 23.02 -38.30 -7.27
N ILE A 223 24.07 -38.49 -6.48
CA ILE A 223 24.88 -39.72 -6.38
C ILE A 223 26.10 -39.77 -7.35
N PRO A 224 27.34 -39.89 -6.81
CA PRO A 224 28.51 -40.28 -7.61
C PRO A 224 28.27 -41.66 -8.25
N ARG A 225 28.55 -41.83 -9.54
CA ARG A 225 28.37 -43.12 -10.23
C ARG A 225 29.08 -44.24 -9.45
N VAL A 226 28.29 -45.18 -8.93
CA VAL A 226 28.82 -46.43 -8.37
C VAL A 226 29.51 -47.17 -9.52
N PRO A 227 30.79 -47.58 -9.39
CA PRO A 227 31.44 -48.37 -10.41
C PRO A 227 30.66 -49.66 -10.67
N ASP A 228 30.53 -50.07 -11.94
CA ASP A 228 29.82 -51.29 -12.30
C ASP A 228 30.33 -52.48 -11.48
N LEU A 229 29.40 -53.16 -10.82
CA LEU A 229 29.67 -54.38 -10.08
C LEU A 229 30.27 -55.40 -11.04
N ALA A 230 31.47 -55.90 -10.72
CA ALA A 230 32.11 -56.94 -11.52
C ALA A 230 31.15 -58.14 -11.68
N PRO A 231 31.02 -58.73 -12.88
CA PRO A 231 30.11 -59.84 -13.12
C PRO A 231 30.43 -61.01 -12.17
N LEU A 232 29.40 -61.56 -11.53
CA LEU A 232 29.51 -62.75 -10.69
C LEU A 232 30.12 -63.89 -11.52
N HIS A 233 31.21 -64.46 -11.03
CA HIS A 233 31.94 -65.53 -11.70
C HIS A 233 31.07 -66.80 -11.72
N ALA A 234 30.85 -67.40 -12.90
CA ALA A 234 29.98 -68.57 -13.12
C ALA A 234 30.39 -69.84 -12.33
N SER A 235 31.52 -69.80 -11.61
CA SER A 235 31.94 -70.86 -10.69
C SER A 235 31.04 -71.02 -9.46
N PHE A 236 30.07 -70.12 -9.26
CA PHE A 236 29.09 -70.19 -8.16
C PHE A 236 27.67 -70.50 -8.65
N GLU A 237 27.49 -70.82 -9.93
CA GLU A 237 26.24 -71.39 -10.42
C GLU A 237 26.20 -72.87 -10.03
N VAL A 238 25.55 -73.18 -8.92
CA VAL A 238 25.23 -74.56 -8.54
C VAL A 238 24.03 -75.00 -9.36
N ASP A 239 24.17 -76.11 -10.09
CA ASP A 239 23.09 -76.68 -10.89
C ASP A 239 21.89 -77.05 -9.99
N ARG A 240 20.68 -76.78 -10.46
CA ARG A 240 19.44 -76.87 -9.66
C ARG A 240 19.25 -78.25 -9.06
N GLN A 241 19.70 -79.30 -9.74
CA GLN A 241 19.60 -80.67 -9.26
C GLN A 241 20.56 -80.98 -8.09
N GLU A 242 21.74 -80.35 -8.05
CA GLU A 242 22.68 -80.51 -6.93
C GLU A 242 22.21 -79.73 -5.70
N ALA A 243 21.60 -78.55 -5.91
CA ALA A 243 20.97 -77.78 -4.84
C ALA A 243 19.80 -78.55 -4.20
N GLU A 244 18.99 -79.24 -4.99
CA GLU A 244 17.88 -80.08 -4.50
C GLU A 244 18.39 -81.29 -3.70
N GLN A 245 19.49 -81.93 -4.11
CA GLN A 245 20.10 -83.03 -3.35
C GLN A 245 20.71 -82.58 -2.02
N MET A 246 21.40 -81.44 -1.98
CA MET A 246 21.91 -80.86 -0.74
C MET A 246 20.77 -80.51 0.23
N THR A 247 19.65 -80.00 -0.31
CA THR A 247 18.47 -79.67 0.49
C THR A 247 17.77 -80.93 1.01
N ALA A 248 17.69 -82.00 0.21
CA ALA A 248 17.09 -83.27 0.61
C ALA A 248 17.89 -84.00 1.70
N GLN A 249 19.23 -83.99 1.62
CA GLN A 249 20.07 -84.58 2.66
C GLN A 249 20.00 -83.80 3.98
N GLN A 250 19.93 -82.46 3.92
CA GLN A 250 19.75 -81.63 5.12
C GLN A 250 18.35 -81.76 5.73
N GLY A 251 17.30 -81.96 4.92
CA GLY A 251 15.93 -82.19 5.39
C GLY A 251 15.75 -83.51 6.17
N GLN A 252 16.40 -84.60 5.73
CA GLN A 252 16.34 -85.88 6.44
C GLN A 252 17.12 -85.88 7.78
N ALA A 253 18.20 -85.09 7.87
CA ALA A 253 18.92 -84.88 9.12
C ALA A 253 18.12 -84.04 10.13
N ALA A 254 17.37 -83.03 9.67
CA ALA A 254 16.56 -82.16 10.53
C ALA A 254 15.27 -82.83 11.06
N ALA A 255 14.67 -83.77 10.32
CA ALA A 255 13.43 -84.43 10.73
C ALA A 255 13.60 -85.44 11.90
N LYS A 256 14.80 -85.99 12.11
CA LYS A 256 15.08 -86.87 13.27
C LYS A 256 15.39 -86.12 14.57
N ALA A 257 15.67 -84.82 14.50
CA ALA A 257 16.07 -84.02 15.66
C ALA A 257 14.95 -83.10 16.22
N GLY A 258 13.74 -83.15 15.64
CA GLY A 258 12.65 -82.20 15.90
C GLY A 258 11.45 -82.76 16.69
N ALA A 259 11.66 -83.40 17.84
CA ALA A 259 10.59 -83.68 18.83
C ALA A 259 10.92 -82.99 20.16
N GLY A 260 10.47 -81.73 20.31
CA GLY A 260 10.71 -80.93 21.51
C GLY A 260 10.58 -79.42 21.23
N GLN A 261 9.41 -78.98 20.77
CA GLN A 261 9.16 -77.59 20.36
C GLN A 261 9.06 -76.63 21.55
N ARG A 262 10.02 -75.71 21.59
CA ARG A 262 9.91 -74.33 22.07
C ARG A 262 9.45 -73.44 20.91
N ARG A 263 8.79 -72.31 21.19
CA ARG A 263 8.99 -70.96 20.59
C ARG A 263 7.80 -70.05 20.98
N LYS A 264 7.93 -68.74 21.23
CA LYS A 264 8.83 -67.72 20.67
C LYS A 264 9.17 -66.64 21.72
N PRO A 265 10.38 -66.06 21.72
CA PRO A 265 10.67 -64.79 22.36
C PRO A 265 10.49 -63.60 21.40
N SER A 266 10.29 -62.49 22.08
CA SER A 266 9.96 -61.12 21.74
C SER A 266 11.19 -60.22 21.45
N VAL A 267 10.88 -58.95 21.18
CA VAL A 267 11.56 -57.71 21.63
C VAL A 267 12.22 -56.89 20.51
N GLN A 268 11.63 -55.73 20.15
CA GLN A 268 11.91 -54.31 20.57
C GLN A 268 13.29 -53.80 20.11
N LEU A 269 13.62 -52.51 19.92
CA LEU A 269 13.23 -51.17 20.40
C LEU A 269 13.49 -50.18 19.24
N GLY A 270 13.11 -48.90 19.18
CA GLY A 270 12.53 -47.89 20.09
C GLY A 270 12.59 -46.57 19.29
N GLU A 271 11.49 -45.81 19.16
CA GLU A 271 11.24 -44.55 19.90
C GLU A 271 12.37 -43.51 19.72
N SER A 272 12.14 -42.29 19.25
CA SER A 272 11.13 -41.36 19.73
C SER A 272 11.04 -40.10 18.84
N ALA A 273 9.81 -39.58 18.75
CA ALA A 273 9.43 -38.29 18.18
C ALA A 273 9.14 -37.29 19.31
N SER A 274 9.01 -36.00 18.97
CA SER A 274 8.12 -35.03 19.63
C SER A 274 7.95 -33.85 18.67
N SER A 275 6.81 -33.72 17.97
CA SER A 275 5.51 -33.13 18.37
C SER A 275 5.58 -31.59 18.46
N ALA A 276 4.68 -30.83 17.83
CA ALA A 276 3.28 -30.74 18.23
C ALA A 276 2.31 -30.46 17.08
N SER A 277 1.09 -30.91 17.31
CA SER A 277 0.00 -31.11 16.36
C SER A 277 -0.99 -29.95 16.31
N PHE A 278 -1.61 -29.85 15.14
CA PHE A 278 -2.83 -29.14 14.80
C PHE A 278 -4.04 -29.84 15.46
N GLU A 279 -4.97 -29.09 16.03
CA GLU A 279 -6.24 -29.62 16.58
C GLU A 279 -7.43 -28.77 16.12
N LYS A 280 -8.42 -29.45 15.51
CA LYS A 280 -9.82 -29.07 15.23
C LYS A 280 -10.60 -30.39 15.37
N PRO A 281 -11.80 -30.51 15.98
CA PRO A 281 -13.09 -29.99 15.47
C PRO A 281 -14.04 -29.54 16.63
N ALA A 282 -15.24 -28.96 16.46
CA ALA A 282 -16.50 -29.52 15.94
C ALA A 282 -17.67 -28.49 16.13
N PRO A 283 -18.88 -28.71 15.57
CA PRO A 283 -19.92 -27.70 15.35
C PRO A 283 -21.13 -27.76 16.32
N ALA A 284 -21.96 -26.71 16.33
CA ALA A 284 -23.34 -26.69 16.88
C ALA A 284 -24.17 -25.67 16.05
N GLU A 285 -25.21 -26.06 15.31
CA GLU A 285 -26.62 -26.23 15.71
C GLU A 285 -27.33 -24.91 16.07
N GLY A 286 -28.31 -24.52 15.23
CA GLY A 286 -29.21 -23.38 15.45
C GLY A 286 -30.04 -23.05 14.21
N GLY A 287 -31.23 -23.64 14.10
CA GLY A 287 -32.15 -23.53 12.96
C GLY A 287 -32.96 -22.22 12.85
N PRO A 288 -33.78 -22.09 11.79
CA PRO A 288 -34.36 -20.83 11.31
C PRO A 288 -35.76 -20.53 11.87
N GLN A 289 -36.09 -19.24 12.04
CA GLN A 289 -37.45 -18.76 12.29
C GLN A 289 -37.93 -17.92 11.10
N ALA A 290 -39.02 -18.38 10.49
CA ALA A 290 -39.81 -17.68 9.49
C ALA A 290 -40.97 -16.94 10.17
N VAL A 291 -41.26 -15.72 9.73
CA VAL A 291 -42.59 -15.09 9.89
C VAL A 291 -42.97 -14.49 8.54
N LYS A 292 -44.10 -14.95 8.00
CA LYS A 292 -44.79 -14.42 6.82
C LYS A 292 -45.90 -13.46 7.25
N ALA A 293 -46.13 -12.41 6.45
CA ALA A 293 -47.41 -11.85 5.97
C ALA A 293 -47.09 -10.49 5.31
N ASP A 294 -46.99 -10.36 3.98
CA ASP A 294 -48.07 -10.21 2.99
C ASP A 294 -49.13 -9.15 3.35
N VAL A 295 -49.30 -8.12 2.49
CA VAL A 295 -50.50 -7.90 1.65
C VAL A 295 -50.47 -6.53 0.92
N HIS A 296 -50.49 -6.63 -0.42
CA HIS A 296 -51.12 -5.78 -1.48
C HIS A 296 -50.66 -4.31 -1.72
N LYS A 297 -50.22 -3.89 -2.91
CA LYS A 297 -50.73 -3.93 -4.32
C LYS A 297 -51.75 -2.82 -4.66
N ALA A 298 -51.35 -1.88 -5.52
CA ALA A 298 -52.09 -1.24 -6.65
C ALA A 298 -51.35 0.07 -7.05
N VAL A 299 -51.31 0.63 -8.27
CA VAL A 299 -51.79 0.41 -9.67
C VAL A 299 -51.14 1.61 -10.44
N GLU A 300 -50.33 1.43 -11.48
CA GLU A 300 -50.65 1.55 -12.93
C GLU A 300 -51.39 2.85 -13.37
N GLU A 301 -50.76 3.56 -14.31
CA GLU A 301 -51.29 4.52 -15.32
C GLU A 301 -52.13 5.76 -14.92
N ALA A 302 -51.51 6.95 -15.06
CA ALA A 302 -52.02 8.14 -15.76
C ALA A 302 -50.86 9.13 -16.03
#